data_AF-A0A1F1ZTH0-F1
#
_entry.id   AF-A0A1F1ZTH0-F1
#
_cell.length_a   1.000
_cell.length_b   1.000
_cell.length_c   1.000
_cell.angle_alpha   90.00
_cell.angle_beta   90.00
_cell.angle_gamma   90.00
#
_symmetry.space_group_name_H-M   'P 1'
#
loop_
_entity.id
_entity.type
_entity.pdbx_description
1 polymer ?
#
loop_
_entity_poly.entity_id
_entity_poly.type
_entity_poly.pdbx_seq_one_letter_code
_entity_poly.pdbx_strand_id
1 'polypeptide(L)'
;MNASAPVRGPIASTIARQAKTCAVMLMVAAMGVAVSSCHGSSDVVLRLGVPQGGVAPAKMEQREVDSLGLYYLHALEKTDPETETQFKLDRVVVDPKERITDLRTGKIGVTFGCVGELLDLLDAHKAQQLRELYRKEEKPDLAKWRDITHSTMMAALPAGVAASDPGIASICLDESLPQNIVALYDNEVLKRFDRRQLNNVAGGVSTEMLGRSEPALQATEPGNEEETASQAQENE
;
A
#
# COMPACT_ATOMS: atom_id res chain seq x y z
N MET A 1 60.65 -9.32 -27.29
CA MET A 1 60.10 -10.66 -27.57
C MET A 1 58.58 -10.47 -27.65
N ASN A 2 58.02 -10.07 -28.80
CA ASN A 2 57.42 -10.92 -29.86
C ASN A 2 56.57 -12.06 -29.27
N ALA A 3 55.29 -12.30 -29.59
CA ALA A 3 54.53 -12.01 -30.81
C ALA A 3 53.01 -12.09 -30.48
N SER A 4 52.19 -11.20 -31.06
CA SER A 4 51.22 -11.48 -32.14
C SER A 4 49.82 -12.00 -31.73
N ALA A 5 48.82 -11.16 -32.04
CA ALA A 5 47.42 -11.51 -32.23
C ALA A 5 47.20 -12.36 -33.52
N PRO A 6 46.02 -12.97 -33.66
CA PRO A 6 45.01 -12.52 -34.66
C PRO A 6 43.58 -12.48 -34.04
N VAL A 7 42.66 -11.55 -34.32
CA VAL A 7 42.01 -11.03 -35.55
C VAL A 7 40.91 -11.93 -36.15
N ARG A 8 39.73 -11.30 -36.39
CA ARG A 8 38.47 -11.69 -37.09
C ARG A 8 37.44 -12.46 -36.25
N GLY A 9 36.15 -12.13 -36.22
CA GLY A 9 35.31 -11.23 -37.01
C GLY A 9 33.83 -11.40 -36.56
N PRO A 10 32.88 -10.64 -37.12
CA PRO A 10 31.54 -10.45 -36.54
C PRO A 10 30.53 -11.51 -37.02
N ILE A 11 29.60 -11.91 -36.15
CA ILE A 11 28.37 -12.62 -36.57
C ILE A 11 27.21 -11.64 -36.44
N ALA A 12 26.98 -10.89 -37.51
CA ALA A 12 25.69 -10.27 -37.77
C ALA A 12 24.77 -11.36 -38.32
N SER A 13 23.70 -11.71 -37.61
CA SER A 13 22.58 -12.48 -38.18
C SER A 13 21.35 -11.59 -38.26
N THR A 14 21.17 -11.02 -39.45
CA THR A 14 19.96 -10.41 -39.96
C THR A 14 18.83 -11.43 -39.96
N ILE A 15 17.71 -11.16 -39.27
CA ILE A 15 16.45 -11.89 -39.50
C ILE A 15 15.44 -10.95 -40.17
N ALA A 16 15.35 -11.18 -41.48
CA ALA A 16 14.23 -11.06 -42.40
C ALA A 16 13.11 -10.04 -42.10
N ARG A 17 13.12 -8.97 -42.90
CA ARG A 17 11.92 -8.26 -43.37
C ARG A 17 10.99 -9.23 -44.11
N GLN A 18 9.73 -9.36 -43.71
CA GLN A 18 8.68 -9.82 -44.61
C GLN A 18 8.02 -8.62 -45.27
N ALA A 19 8.42 -8.36 -46.52
CA ALA A 19 7.64 -7.59 -47.47
C ALA A 19 6.74 -8.56 -48.24
N LYS A 20 5.43 -8.36 -48.20
CA LYS A 20 4.50 -8.92 -49.18
C LYS A 20 3.84 -7.76 -49.92
N THR A 21 4.34 -7.51 -51.11
CA THR A 21 3.76 -6.60 -52.10
C THR A 21 2.73 -7.32 -52.95
N CYS A 22 1.63 -6.60 -53.18
CA CYS A 22 0.80 -6.53 -54.39
C CYS A 22 0.08 -7.78 -54.91
N ALA A 23 -1.23 -7.78 -54.74
CA ALA A 23 -2.15 -8.03 -55.85
C ALA A 23 -3.18 -6.89 -55.88
N VAL A 24 -3.11 -6.09 -56.95
CA VAL A 24 -4.04 -4.99 -57.27
C VAL A 24 -5.10 -5.51 -58.24
N MET A 25 -6.28 -4.90 -58.12
CA MET A 25 -7.38 -4.76 -59.09
C MET A 25 -8.53 -5.77 -59.06
N LEU A 26 -9.66 -5.31 -58.49
CA LEU A 26 -10.94 -5.24 -59.20
C LEU A 26 -11.86 -4.20 -58.53
N MET A 27 -12.36 -3.25 -59.33
CA MET A 27 -13.36 -2.26 -58.93
C MET A 27 -14.68 -2.94 -58.56
N VAL A 28 -15.42 -2.39 -57.57
CA VAL A 28 -16.87 -2.14 -57.58
C VAL A 28 -17.30 -1.49 -56.25
N ALA A 29 -18.18 -0.48 -56.38
CA ALA A 29 -19.08 0.13 -55.38
C ALA A 29 -18.50 0.97 -54.24
N ALA A 30 -18.86 2.26 -54.28
CA ALA A 30 -18.83 3.18 -53.16
C ALA A 30 -19.69 2.65 -52.00
N MET A 31 -19.05 2.25 -50.92
CA MET A 31 -19.66 2.17 -49.59
C MET A 31 -18.68 2.80 -48.61
N GLY A 32 -19.13 3.88 -47.96
CA GLY A 32 -18.35 4.59 -46.96
C GLY A 32 -17.97 3.65 -45.84
N VAL A 33 -16.68 3.32 -45.76
CA VAL A 33 -16.13 2.63 -44.61
C VAL A 33 -15.94 3.69 -43.53
N ALA A 34 -16.99 3.92 -42.76
CA ALA A 34 -16.84 4.53 -41.45
C ALA A 34 -15.94 3.59 -40.64
N VAL A 35 -14.66 3.92 -40.53
CA VAL A 35 -13.80 3.40 -39.47
C VAL A 35 -14.39 3.91 -38.16
N SER A 36 -15.39 3.18 -37.67
CA SER A 36 -15.79 3.17 -36.29
C SER A 36 -14.55 2.82 -35.49
N SER A 37 -13.85 3.83 -34.99
CA SER A 37 -12.92 3.64 -33.88
C SER A 37 -13.77 3.11 -32.73
N CYS A 38 -13.76 1.79 -32.56
CA CYS A 38 -14.17 1.16 -31.33
C CYS A 38 -13.29 1.75 -30.22
N HIS A 39 -13.77 2.82 -29.60
CA HIS A 39 -13.30 3.28 -28.31
C HIS A 39 -13.86 2.27 -27.29
N GLY A 40 -13.34 1.05 -27.36
CA GLY A 40 -13.62 0.02 -26.37
C GLY A 40 -12.90 0.46 -25.12
N SER A 41 -13.60 1.20 -24.26
CA SER A 41 -13.23 1.33 -22.86
C SER A 41 -13.28 -0.07 -22.26
N SER A 42 -12.16 -0.79 -22.34
CA SER A 42 -11.97 -1.99 -21.54
C SER A 42 -12.03 -1.53 -20.10
N ASP A 43 -13.16 -1.73 -19.45
CA ASP A 43 -13.31 -1.40 -18.04
C ASP A 43 -12.25 -2.17 -17.26
N VAL A 44 -11.20 -1.49 -16.84
CA VAL A 44 -10.15 -2.10 -16.04
C VAL A 44 -10.76 -2.37 -14.67
N VAL A 45 -10.94 -3.66 -14.36
CA VAL A 45 -11.43 -4.09 -13.05
C VAL A 45 -10.25 -4.07 -12.08
N LEU A 46 -10.27 -3.15 -11.12
CA LEU A 46 -9.31 -3.10 -10.05
C LEU A 46 -9.79 -3.98 -8.89
N ARG A 47 -9.04 -5.04 -8.58
CA ARG A 47 -9.37 -5.94 -7.47
C ARG A 47 -8.68 -5.46 -6.20
N LEU A 48 -9.46 -5.18 -5.15
CA LEU A 48 -9.00 -4.95 -3.80
C LEU A 48 -8.93 -6.29 -3.05
N GLY A 49 -7.73 -6.75 -2.73
CA GLY A 49 -7.50 -7.90 -1.87
C GLY A 49 -7.63 -7.54 -0.40
N VAL A 50 -8.69 -8.05 0.24
CA VAL A 50 -8.92 -7.91 1.68
C VAL A 50 -8.41 -9.15 2.40
N PRO A 51 -7.40 -9.05 3.28
CA PRO A 51 -6.83 -10.21 3.93
C PRO A 51 -7.81 -10.88 4.92
N GLN A 52 -7.73 -12.19 5.09
CA GLN A 52 -8.43 -12.94 6.14
C GLN A 52 -7.77 -12.72 7.52
N GLY A 53 -7.69 -11.48 7.97
CA GLY A 53 -7.00 -11.09 9.21
C GLY A 53 -5.50 -10.84 9.02
N GLY A 54 -4.77 -10.73 10.13
CA GLY A 54 -3.33 -10.47 10.15
C GLY A 54 -2.49 -11.74 10.34
N VAL A 55 -1.22 -11.69 9.92
CA VAL A 55 -0.26 -12.78 10.17
C VAL A 55 0.40 -12.60 11.53
N ALA A 56 0.55 -13.69 12.28
CA ALA A 56 1.25 -13.66 13.56
C ALA A 56 2.70 -13.13 13.41
N PRO A 57 3.21 -12.31 14.35
CA PRO A 57 2.59 -11.96 15.63
C PRO A 57 1.50 -10.89 15.55
N ALA A 58 1.49 -10.08 14.50
CA ALA A 58 0.65 -8.91 14.34
C ALA A 58 -0.75 -9.24 13.78
N LYS A 59 -1.58 -9.89 14.61
CA LYS A 59 -2.96 -10.24 14.24
C LYS A 59 -3.83 -9.00 14.05
N MET A 60 -4.70 -9.03 13.05
CA MET A 60 -5.78 -8.05 12.84
C MET A 60 -7.14 -8.70 13.08
N GLU A 61 -8.05 -8.00 13.74
CA GLU A 61 -9.43 -8.50 13.90
C GLU A 61 -10.21 -8.33 12.60
N GLN A 62 -10.96 -9.37 12.20
CA GLN A 62 -11.60 -9.39 10.88
C GLN A 62 -12.59 -8.23 10.69
N ARG A 63 -13.28 -7.80 11.76
CA ARG A 63 -14.22 -6.66 11.72
C ARG A 63 -13.52 -5.37 11.29
N GLU A 64 -12.33 -5.10 11.82
CA GLU A 64 -11.56 -3.88 11.53
C GLU A 64 -10.99 -3.95 10.11
N VAL A 65 -10.51 -5.12 9.69
CA VAL A 65 -10.03 -5.39 8.33
C VAL A 65 -11.15 -5.20 7.31
N ASP A 66 -12.35 -5.72 7.58
CA ASP A 66 -13.51 -5.54 6.72
C ASP A 66 -13.91 -4.06 6.62
N SER A 67 -13.89 -3.35 7.75
CA SER A 67 -14.21 -1.92 7.81
C SER A 67 -13.20 -1.08 7.03
N LEU A 68 -11.90 -1.35 7.21
CA LEU A 68 -10.83 -0.69 6.45
C LEU A 68 -10.92 -0.97 4.95
N GLY A 69 -11.27 -2.20 4.57
CA GLY A 69 -11.53 -2.56 3.19
C GLY A 69 -12.63 -1.70 2.54
N LEU A 70 -13.70 -1.40 3.26
CA LEU A 70 -14.77 -0.53 2.77
C LEU A 70 -14.30 0.93 2.58
N TYR A 71 -13.45 1.45 3.47
CA TYR A 71 -12.84 2.78 3.29
C TYR A 71 -11.98 2.84 2.02
N TYR A 72 -11.16 1.82 1.75
CA TYR A 72 -10.36 1.77 0.54
C TYR A 72 -11.20 1.62 -0.73
N LEU A 73 -12.25 0.79 -0.72
CA LEU A 73 -13.18 0.70 -1.84
C LEU A 73 -13.79 2.07 -2.14
N HIS A 74 -14.40 2.70 -1.14
CA HIS A 74 -15.04 4.00 -1.32
C HIS A 74 -14.06 5.08 -1.81
N ALA A 75 -12.81 5.04 -1.35
CA ALA A 75 -11.78 5.97 -1.79
C ALA A 75 -11.41 5.80 -3.28
N LEU A 76 -11.34 4.54 -3.75
CA LEU A 76 -10.94 4.18 -5.11
C LEU A 76 -12.10 4.22 -6.12
N GLU A 77 -13.35 4.30 -5.67
CA GLU A 77 -14.52 4.46 -6.55
C GLU A 77 -14.59 5.85 -7.19
N LYS A 78 -13.80 6.81 -6.71
CA LYS A 78 -13.84 8.18 -7.21
C LYS A 78 -13.30 8.27 -8.63
N THR A 79 -14.00 9.03 -9.48
CA THR A 79 -13.53 9.38 -10.82
C THR A 79 -12.35 10.34 -10.72
N ASP A 80 -11.28 10.06 -11.47
CA ASP A 80 -10.16 10.98 -11.65
C ASP A 80 -10.65 12.20 -12.45
N PRO A 81 -10.63 13.42 -11.89
CA PRO A 81 -11.12 14.60 -12.57
C PRO A 81 -10.21 15.07 -13.73
N GLU A 82 -8.97 14.60 -13.81
CA GLU A 82 -8.03 14.99 -14.87
C GLU A 82 -8.17 14.09 -16.12
N THR A 83 -8.42 12.80 -15.91
CA THR A 83 -8.48 11.79 -16.98
C THR A 83 -9.90 11.27 -17.25
N GLU A 84 -10.86 11.63 -16.40
CA GLU A 84 -12.23 11.10 -16.38
C GLU A 84 -12.29 9.57 -16.23
N THR A 85 -11.20 8.95 -15.73
CA THR A 85 -11.13 7.50 -15.53
C THR A 85 -11.71 7.10 -14.18
N GLN A 86 -12.41 5.98 -14.17
CA GLN A 86 -12.91 5.34 -12.96
C GLN A 86 -12.67 3.84 -13.06
N PHE A 87 -12.23 3.21 -11.96
CA PHE A 87 -12.13 1.76 -11.91
C PHE A 87 -13.49 1.13 -11.67
N LYS A 88 -13.73 -0.02 -12.30
CA LYS A 88 -14.69 -0.98 -11.75
C LYS A 88 -14.00 -1.69 -10.60
N LEU A 89 -14.52 -1.57 -9.39
CA LEU A 89 -13.93 -2.23 -8.23
C LEU A 89 -14.54 -3.60 -7.99
N ASP A 90 -13.69 -4.55 -7.63
CA ASP A 90 -14.08 -5.85 -7.14
C ASP A 90 -13.35 -6.14 -5.83
N ARG A 91 -14.08 -6.60 -4.81
CA ARG A 91 -13.51 -6.93 -3.50
C ARG A 91 -13.32 -8.43 -3.44
N VAL A 92 -12.08 -8.86 -3.29
CA VAL A 92 -11.73 -10.28 -3.15
C VAL A 92 -11.07 -10.55 -1.83
N VAL A 93 -11.43 -11.68 -1.21
CA VAL A 93 -10.76 -12.14 0.01
C VAL A 93 -9.46 -12.83 -0.38
N VAL A 94 -8.36 -12.52 0.31
CA VAL A 94 -7.03 -13.08 0.02
C VAL A 94 -6.41 -13.72 1.26
N ASP A 95 -5.55 -14.71 1.05
CA ASP A 95 -4.71 -15.24 2.13
C ASP A 95 -3.73 -14.13 2.57
N PRO A 96 -3.70 -13.78 3.87
CA PRO A 96 -2.78 -12.78 4.40
C PRO A 96 -1.31 -13.00 4.01
N LYS A 97 -0.86 -14.25 3.87
CA LYS A 97 0.53 -14.59 3.52
C LYS A 97 0.83 -14.46 2.03
N GLU A 98 -0.18 -14.63 1.18
CA GLU A 98 -0.01 -14.62 -0.28
C GLU A 98 -0.31 -13.25 -0.90
N ARG A 99 -0.93 -12.32 -0.16
CA ARG A 99 -1.42 -11.05 -0.73
C ARG A 99 -0.36 -10.19 -1.42
N ILE A 100 0.90 -10.23 -0.98
CA ILE A 100 2.01 -9.52 -1.67
C ILE A 100 2.35 -10.22 -2.99
N THR A 101 2.36 -11.56 -3.01
CA THR A 101 2.53 -12.35 -4.23
C THR A 101 1.37 -12.13 -5.19
N ASP A 102 0.13 -12.11 -4.70
CA ASP A 102 -1.07 -11.86 -5.50
C ASP A 102 -1.06 -10.47 -6.10
N LEU A 103 -0.56 -9.47 -5.36
CA LEU A 103 -0.35 -8.12 -5.87
C LEU A 103 0.71 -8.10 -6.98
N ARG A 104 1.89 -8.69 -6.73
CA ARG A 104 3.00 -8.74 -7.70
C ARG A 104 2.64 -9.49 -8.98
N THR A 105 1.75 -10.48 -8.90
CA THR A 105 1.31 -11.29 -10.04
C THR A 105 0.09 -10.69 -10.75
N GLY A 106 -0.42 -9.55 -10.31
CA GLY A 106 -1.57 -8.86 -10.90
C GLY A 106 -2.90 -9.56 -10.64
N LYS A 107 -2.98 -10.52 -9.72
CA LYS A 107 -4.26 -11.12 -9.31
C LYS A 107 -5.13 -10.10 -8.57
N ILE A 108 -4.49 -9.26 -7.75
CA ILE A 108 -5.07 -8.07 -7.13
C ILE A 108 -4.27 -6.83 -7.51
N GLY A 109 -4.87 -5.65 -7.45
CA GLY A 109 -4.20 -4.38 -7.74
C GLY A 109 -3.93 -3.51 -6.50
N VAL A 110 -4.64 -3.78 -5.41
CA VAL A 110 -4.46 -3.12 -4.11
C VAL A 110 -4.68 -4.14 -2.99
N THR A 111 -3.93 -4.03 -1.90
CA THR A 111 -4.20 -4.66 -0.60
C THR A 111 -3.73 -3.73 0.51
N PHE A 112 -3.85 -4.16 1.76
CA PHE A 112 -3.43 -3.37 2.92
C PHE A 112 -3.01 -4.27 4.08
N GLY A 113 -2.35 -3.66 5.06
CA GLY A 113 -1.94 -4.30 6.31
C GLY A 113 -1.37 -3.26 7.26
N CYS A 114 -0.70 -3.74 8.31
CA CYS A 114 0.05 -2.86 9.19
C CYS A 114 1.52 -2.86 8.79
N VAL A 115 2.21 -1.75 8.99
CA VAL A 115 3.61 -1.59 8.58
C VAL A 115 4.54 -2.66 9.18
N GLY A 116 4.45 -2.93 10.49
CA GLY A 116 5.27 -3.96 11.14
C GLY A 116 4.94 -5.38 10.67
N GLU A 117 3.65 -5.69 10.53
CA GLU A 117 3.17 -6.98 10.02
C GLU A 117 3.58 -7.25 8.56
N LEU A 118 3.51 -6.23 7.70
CA LEU A 118 3.97 -6.35 6.32
C LEU A 118 5.50 -6.50 6.24
N LEU A 119 6.23 -5.82 7.13
CA LEU A 119 7.68 -6.02 7.23
C LEU A 119 8.03 -7.46 7.64
N ASP A 120 7.25 -8.12 8.50
CA ASP A 120 7.44 -9.53 8.81
C ASP A 120 7.31 -10.43 7.57
N LEU A 121 6.32 -10.14 6.72
CA LEU A 121 6.08 -10.90 5.50
C LEU A 121 7.15 -10.67 4.43
N LEU A 122 7.67 -9.44 4.35
CA LEU A 122 8.66 -9.04 3.34
C LEU A 122 10.09 -9.43 3.76
N ASP A 123 10.45 -9.20 5.02
CA ASP A 123 11.79 -9.40 5.57
C ASP A 123 11.74 -9.60 7.10
N ALA A 124 11.36 -10.81 7.52
CA ALA A 124 11.29 -11.20 8.93
C ALA A 124 12.60 -10.98 9.71
N HIS A 125 13.75 -11.08 9.04
CA HIS A 125 15.04 -10.85 9.69
C HIS A 125 15.22 -9.37 10.04
N LYS A 126 14.96 -8.46 9.10
CA LYS A 126 14.99 -7.01 9.42
C LYS A 126 13.92 -6.64 10.43
N ALA A 127 12.73 -7.21 10.35
CA ALA A 127 11.67 -6.99 11.33
C ALA A 127 12.16 -7.32 12.76
N GLN A 128 12.82 -8.47 12.92
CA GLN A 128 13.40 -8.88 14.20
C GLN A 128 14.52 -7.92 14.67
N GLN A 129 15.40 -7.50 13.77
CA GLN A 129 16.45 -6.52 14.11
C GLN A 129 15.85 -5.18 14.57
N LEU A 130 14.81 -4.69 13.89
CA LEU A 130 14.12 -3.45 14.27
C LEU A 130 13.44 -3.60 15.64
N ARG A 131 12.79 -4.74 15.93
CA ARG A 131 12.20 -5.01 17.26
C ARG A 131 13.23 -4.95 18.38
N GLU A 132 14.41 -5.50 18.15
CA GLU A 132 15.50 -5.48 19.13
C GLU A 132 16.04 -4.08 19.40
N LEU A 133 16.10 -3.23 18.36
CA LEU A 133 16.48 -1.83 18.51
C LEU A 133 15.38 -1.02 19.18
N TYR A 134 14.12 -1.21 18.78
CA TYR A 134 12.95 -0.54 19.36
C TYR A 134 12.83 -0.82 20.87
N ARG A 135 12.98 -2.08 21.28
CA ARG A 135 12.91 -2.49 22.70
C ARG A 135 14.01 -1.88 23.58
N LYS A 136 15.13 -1.47 22.99
CA LYS A 136 16.25 -0.85 23.74
C LYS A 136 16.01 0.63 24.03
N GLU A 137 15.02 1.26 23.40
CA GLU A 137 14.69 2.66 23.62
C GLU A 137 13.62 2.76 24.70
N GLU A 138 13.95 3.32 25.87
CA GLU A 138 13.02 3.41 27.01
C GLU A 138 11.80 4.29 26.72
N LYS A 139 11.97 5.32 25.87
CA LYS A 139 10.91 6.26 25.47
C LYS A 139 10.99 6.46 23.96
N PRO A 140 10.53 5.49 23.17
CA PRO A 140 10.65 5.56 21.72
C PRO A 140 9.82 6.72 21.18
N ASP A 141 10.43 7.55 20.33
CA ASP A 141 9.69 8.50 19.51
C ASP A 141 8.87 7.71 18.48
N LEU A 142 7.56 7.63 18.70
CA LEU A 142 6.64 6.84 17.87
C LEU A 142 6.59 7.33 16.42
N ALA A 143 6.74 8.64 16.17
CA ALA A 143 6.74 9.19 14.82
C ALA A 143 8.01 8.77 14.08
N LYS A 144 9.17 8.91 14.74
CA LYS A 144 10.45 8.46 14.20
C LYS A 144 10.42 6.95 13.91
N TRP A 145 9.92 6.14 14.84
CA TRP A 145 9.88 4.69 14.67
C TRP A 145 8.89 4.24 13.61
N ARG A 146 7.76 4.92 13.47
CA ARG A 146 6.83 4.70 12.36
C ARG A 146 7.56 4.91 11.03
N ASP A 147 8.29 6.02 10.89
CA ASP A 147 8.98 6.37 9.66
C ASP A 147 10.15 5.40 9.36
N ILE A 148 10.90 4.97 10.38
CA ILE A 148 11.94 3.93 10.26
C ILE A 148 11.33 2.60 9.79
N THR A 149 10.24 2.16 10.43
CA THR A 149 9.62 0.86 10.12
C THR A 149 9.01 0.89 8.72
N HIS A 150 8.33 1.99 8.35
CA HIS A 150 7.73 2.17 7.04
C HIS A 150 8.78 2.24 5.92
N SER A 151 9.84 3.03 6.09
CA SER A 151 10.94 3.09 5.12
C SER A 151 11.67 1.75 4.97
N THR A 152 11.83 0.99 6.06
CA THR A 152 12.39 -0.36 6.03
C THR A 152 11.50 -1.34 5.28
N MET A 153 10.18 -1.29 5.52
CA MET A 153 9.17 -2.06 4.79
C MET A 153 9.21 -1.72 3.29
N MET A 154 9.21 -0.43 2.94
CA MET A 154 9.30 0.03 1.55
C MET A 154 10.56 -0.48 0.86
N ALA A 155 11.70 -0.46 1.53
CA ALA A 155 12.96 -0.97 0.99
C ALA A 155 12.96 -2.50 0.77
N ALA A 156 12.04 -3.23 1.39
CA ALA A 156 11.85 -4.68 1.21
C ALA A 156 10.80 -5.03 0.15
N LEU A 157 10.09 -4.04 -0.42
CA LEU A 157 9.05 -4.30 -1.42
C LEU A 157 9.64 -4.87 -2.72
N PRO A 158 8.94 -5.82 -3.37
CA PRO A 158 9.32 -6.28 -4.69
C PRO A 158 9.13 -5.18 -5.74
N ALA A 159 9.86 -5.26 -6.84
CA ALA A 159 9.70 -4.34 -7.97
C ALA A 159 8.25 -4.33 -8.49
N GLY A 160 7.77 -3.14 -8.86
CA GLY A 160 6.38 -2.91 -9.32
C GLY A 160 5.36 -2.70 -8.19
N VAL A 161 5.71 -3.01 -6.94
CA VAL A 161 4.85 -2.74 -5.77
C VAL A 161 5.29 -1.45 -5.09
N ALA A 162 4.32 -0.62 -4.72
CA ALA A 162 4.52 0.57 -3.91
C ALA A 162 3.57 0.58 -2.70
N ALA A 163 3.80 1.52 -1.79
CA ALA A 163 3.02 1.70 -0.58
C ALA A 163 2.44 3.11 -0.47
N SER A 164 1.33 3.26 0.25
CA SER A 164 0.85 4.56 0.72
C SER A 164 1.76 5.10 1.83
N ASP A 165 1.53 6.34 2.23
CA ASP A 165 2.08 6.84 3.49
C ASP A 165 1.50 6.02 4.66
N PRO A 166 2.25 5.88 5.78
CA PRO A 166 1.73 5.21 6.96
C PRO A 166 0.59 6.05 7.56
N GLY A 167 -0.52 5.40 7.88
CA GLY A 167 -1.70 6.06 8.39
C GLY A 167 -1.65 6.38 9.88
N ILE A 168 -2.74 6.98 10.38
CA ILE A 168 -2.89 7.27 11.82
C ILE A 168 -3.44 6.06 12.59
N ALA A 169 -4.30 5.25 11.98
CA ALA A 169 -4.88 4.07 12.64
C ALA A 169 -3.87 2.93 12.81
N SER A 170 -4.06 2.15 13.88
CA SER A 170 -3.31 0.93 14.17
C SER A 170 -4.28 -0.19 14.54
N ILE A 171 -4.37 -1.22 13.69
CA ILE A 171 -5.32 -2.34 13.87
C ILE A 171 -4.63 -3.68 14.18
N CYS A 172 -3.32 -3.76 14.05
CA CYS A 172 -2.60 -4.98 14.44
C CYS A 172 -2.30 -5.02 15.93
N LEU A 173 -2.51 -6.19 16.54
CA LEU A 173 -2.24 -6.47 17.95
C LEU A 173 -0.78 -6.90 18.15
N ASP A 174 0.15 -5.98 17.90
CA ASP A 174 1.58 -6.15 18.17
C ASP A 174 2.21 -4.80 18.53
N GLU A 175 2.75 -4.67 19.73
CA GLU A 175 3.38 -3.43 20.20
C GLU A 175 4.90 -3.43 20.00
N SER A 176 5.48 -4.52 19.49
CA SER A 176 6.93 -4.66 19.35
C SER A 176 7.52 -3.86 18.18
N LEU A 177 6.65 -3.36 17.29
CA LEU A 177 6.94 -2.36 16.26
C LEU A 177 5.69 -1.50 16.02
N PRO A 178 5.84 -0.28 15.47
CA PRO A 178 4.72 0.50 14.97
C PRO A 178 3.85 -0.28 13.95
N GLN A 179 2.53 -0.24 14.16
CA GLN A 179 1.54 -0.99 13.38
C GLN A 179 0.56 -0.09 12.62
N ASN A 180 1.00 1.10 12.21
CA ASN A 180 0.22 2.01 11.39
C ASN A 180 -0.29 1.32 10.12
N ILE A 181 -1.54 1.57 9.74
CA ILE A 181 -2.12 1.02 8.51
C ILE A 181 -1.41 1.55 7.27
N VAL A 182 -1.27 0.72 6.25
CA VAL A 182 -0.70 1.11 4.96
C VAL A 182 -1.34 0.29 3.84
N ALA A 183 -1.58 0.93 2.69
CA ALA A 183 -1.99 0.24 1.47
C ALA A 183 -0.75 -0.15 0.66
N LEU A 184 -0.76 -1.35 0.09
CA LEU A 184 0.17 -1.78 -0.95
C LEU A 184 -0.56 -1.83 -2.29
N TYR A 185 0.08 -1.37 -3.36
CA TYR A 185 -0.53 -1.30 -4.67
C TYR A 185 0.46 -1.54 -5.81
N ASP A 186 -0.09 -1.91 -6.96
CA ASP A 186 0.64 -1.98 -8.22
C ASP A 186 0.89 -0.55 -8.75
N ASN A 187 2.16 -0.17 -8.87
CA ASN A 187 2.58 1.18 -9.25
C ASN A 187 2.45 1.47 -10.75
N GLU A 188 2.23 0.45 -11.58
CA GLU A 188 1.95 0.62 -13.00
C GLU A 188 0.45 0.86 -13.25
N VAL A 189 -0.40 0.22 -12.42
CA VAL A 189 -1.87 0.36 -12.47
C VAL A 189 -2.33 1.67 -11.84
N LEU A 190 -1.98 1.94 -10.58
CA LEU A 190 -2.48 3.11 -9.86
C LEU A 190 -1.76 4.39 -10.26
N LYS A 191 -2.54 5.42 -10.59
CA LYS A 191 -2.03 6.73 -10.97
C LYS A 191 -1.97 7.67 -9.76
N ARG A 192 -1.46 8.88 -10.01
CA ARG A 192 -1.25 9.90 -8.97
C ARG A 192 -2.53 10.23 -8.20
N PHE A 193 -3.68 10.25 -8.88
CA PHE A 193 -4.98 10.49 -8.24
C PHE A 193 -5.33 9.36 -7.26
N ASP A 194 -5.24 8.11 -7.68
CA ASP A 194 -5.55 6.94 -6.85
C ASP A 194 -4.66 6.85 -5.63
N ARG A 195 -3.36 7.10 -5.81
CA ARG A 195 -2.38 7.16 -4.73
C ARG A 195 -2.75 8.22 -3.68
N ARG A 196 -3.27 9.37 -4.11
CA ARG A 196 -3.80 10.39 -3.20
C ARG A 196 -5.01 9.88 -2.44
N GLN A 197 -5.91 9.13 -3.07
CA GLN A 197 -7.04 8.53 -2.37
C GLN A 197 -6.61 7.51 -1.32
N LEU A 198 -5.60 6.69 -1.60
CA LEU A 198 -5.02 5.78 -0.61
C LEU A 198 -4.39 6.54 0.58
N ASN A 199 -3.64 7.60 0.31
CA ASN A 199 -3.06 8.45 1.35
C ASN A 199 -4.13 9.20 2.16
N ASN A 200 -5.26 9.58 1.54
CA ASN A 200 -6.39 10.17 2.25
C ASN A 200 -7.02 9.19 3.24
N VAL A 201 -7.12 7.90 2.89
CA VAL A 201 -7.56 6.85 3.82
C VAL A 201 -6.56 6.72 4.98
N ALA A 202 -5.27 6.64 4.66
CA ALA A 202 -4.21 6.53 5.67
C ALA A 202 -4.24 7.69 6.68
N GLY A 203 -4.35 8.93 6.21
CA GLY A 203 -4.38 10.12 7.07
C GLY A 203 -5.74 10.46 7.68
N GLY A 204 -6.84 9.91 7.14
CA GLY A 204 -8.21 10.30 7.50
C GLY A 204 -9.01 9.26 8.27
N VAL A 205 -8.54 8.02 8.36
CA VAL A 205 -9.21 6.94 9.11
C VAL A 205 -8.48 6.70 10.42
N SER A 206 -9.20 6.86 11.55
CA SER A 206 -8.70 6.57 12.89
C SER A 206 -9.02 5.13 13.34
N THR A 207 -8.37 4.67 14.41
CA THR A 207 -8.59 3.35 14.99
C THR A 207 -10.06 3.18 15.45
N GLU A 208 -10.65 4.24 16.00
CA GLU A 208 -12.05 4.28 16.45
C GLU A 208 -13.03 4.14 15.30
N MET A 209 -12.74 4.77 14.16
CA MET A 209 -13.56 4.68 12.95
C MET A 209 -13.62 3.26 12.38
N LEU A 210 -12.64 2.42 12.72
CA LEU A 210 -12.58 1.00 12.34
C LEU A 210 -13.29 0.08 13.35
N GLY A 211 -13.90 0.65 14.38
CA GLY A 211 -14.68 -0.08 15.39
C GLY A 211 -13.87 -0.60 16.56
N ARG A 212 -12.59 -0.20 16.69
CA ARG A 212 -11.76 -0.48 17.85
C ARG A 212 -11.77 0.73 18.78
N SER A 213 -12.21 0.54 20.01
CA SER A 213 -11.99 1.53 21.06
C SER A 213 -10.53 1.42 21.49
N GLU A 214 -9.76 2.50 21.44
CA GLU A 214 -8.44 2.51 22.08
C GLU A 214 -8.59 2.15 23.56
N PRO A 215 -7.68 1.34 24.14
CA PRO A 215 -7.59 1.31 25.60
C PRO A 215 -7.30 2.74 26.02
N ALA A 216 -8.20 3.33 26.81
CA ALA A 216 -8.08 4.70 27.28
C ALA A 216 -6.63 4.95 27.70
N LEU A 217 -5.91 5.76 26.92
CA LEU A 217 -4.77 6.50 27.44
C LEU A 217 -5.28 7.10 28.74
N GLN A 218 -4.73 6.63 29.87
CA GLN A 218 -5.01 7.22 31.16
C GLN A 218 -4.70 8.70 31.02
N ALA A 219 -5.76 9.50 30.82
CA ALA A 219 -5.74 10.88 31.18
C ALA A 219 -5.31 10.84 32.65
N THR A 220 -4.09 11.30 32.91
CA THR A 220 -3.71 11.71 34.24
C THR A 220 -4.78 12.69 34.66
N GLU A 221 -5.70 12.23 35.50
CA GLU A 221 -6.63 13.08 36.20
C GLU A 221 -5.80 14.17 36.88
N PRO A 222 -6.13 15.47 36.74
CA PRO A 222 -5.56 16.48 37.61
C PRO A 222 -5.98 16.11 39.02
N GLY A 223 -5.00 15.67 39.82
CA GLY A 223 -5.21 15.25 41.19
C GLY A 223 -5.96 16.32 41.98
N ASN A 224 -6.96 15.87 42.72
CA ASN A 224 -7.37 16.50 43.96
C ASN A 224 -6.13 16.68 44.84
N GLU A 225 -5.63 17.91 44.96
CA GLU A 225 -4.94 18.35 46.16
C GLU A 225 -5.95 19.08 47.04
N GLU A 226 -6.34 18.35 48.09
CA GLU A 226 -7.22 18.73 49.17
C GLU A 226 -6.49 19.75 50.08
N GLU A 227 -7.16 20.88 50.30
CA GLU A 227 -7.32 21.59 51.58
C GLU A 227 -6.10 21.84 52.51
N THR A 228 -5.90 23.12 52.86
CA THR A 228 -5.86 23.68 54.25
C THR A 228 -4.69 24.65 54.48
N ALA A 229 -4.99 25.93 54.70
CA ALA A 229 -4.38 26.76 55.76
C ALA A 229 -4.90 28.22 55.68
N SER A 230 -5.93 28.56 56.46
CA SER A 230 -6.11 29.93 56.95
C SER A 230 -7.01 29.93 58.18
N GLN A 231 -6.44 29.56 59.33
CA GLN A 231 -6.88 30.03 60.64
C GLN A 231 -5.63 30.39 61.46
N ALA A 232 -5.76 31.48 62.22
CA ALA A 232 -4.84 32.05 63.22
C ALA A 232 -3.88 33.17 62.77
N GLN A 233 -4.33 34.42 62.99
CA GLN A 233 -3.58 35.54 63.57
C GLN A 233 -4.62 36.36 64.37
N GLU A 234 -4.71 36.16 65.69
CA GLU A 234 -4.08 36.97 66.77
C GLU A 234 -4.61 38.41 66.80
N ASN A 235 -5.49 38.79 67.74
CA ASN A 235 -5.18 39.22 69.12
C ASN A 235 -3.98 40.17 69.21
N GLU A 236 -4.23 41.47 69.00
CA GLU A 236 -3.76 42.57 69.87
C GLU A 236 -4.76 43.74 69.80
#